data_AF-A0A3A8PV55-F1
#
_entry.id   AF-A0A3A8PV55-F1
#
_cell.length_a   1.000
_cell.length_b   1.000
_cell.length_c   1.000
_cell.angle_alpha   90.00
_cell.angle_beta   90.00
_cell.angle_gamma   90.00
#
_symmetry.space_group_name_H-M   'P 1'
#
loop_
_entity.id
_entity.type
_entity.pdbx_description
1 polymer ?
#
loop_
_entity_poly.entity_id
_entity_poly.type
_entity_poly.pdbx_seq_one_letter_code
_entity_poly.pdbx_strand_id
1 'polypeptide(L)'
;MLRKNVLGAVFALGLLTAMGAQAEVLYAQANFLLNKNQLSAVNYRGKGAAIPVGAKVAVLERDNDEVRCKVIDSGLEFRFVTHRSLGKPTNVLFATFFAEQDPAPRIAALTPEEQKQVRAGELARGMSREAVLLTAGPPPPHKTPSLQANIWRYWNSKFSTFEVEFSPEGKVVRIGDEPVAAPAPVVEKTYYHATANFHFDDGTVSWVNYLKGPIIPFNAKVEVLDKGSSSVKFKVVDTGAELSFENDSRSGSDTWKLFQAAFAQEDQAAKLEALSPDDRRKVAASEVEPGMSREAVRMAWGPPPAHETPSFHSSTWTYWKSKVTKVRVKFGKDDKVAAIE
;
A
#
# COMPACT_ATOMS: atom_id res chain seq x y z
N MET A 1 -19.99 -18.42 -96.37
CA MET A 1 -20.47 -17.41 -95.42
C MET A 1 -20.20 -17.91 -94.00
N LEU A 2 -19.45 -17.12 -93.22
CA LEU A 2 -19.36 -17.04 -91.74
C LEU A 2 -19.07 -18.32 -90.91
N ARG A 3 -17.87 -18.44 -90.31
CA ARG A 3 -17.52 -18.08 -88.90
C ARG A 3 -17.99 -19.16 -87.90
N LYS A 4 -17.19 -19.77 -87.01
CA LYS A 4 -16.10 -19.28 -86.16
C LYS A 4 -15.33 -20.46 -85.53
N ASN A 5 -14.02 -20.26 -85.37
CA ASN A 5 -13.15 -21.00 -84.45
C ASN A 5 -13.61 -20.85 -83.00
N VAL A 6 -13.52 -21.91 -82.20
CA VAL A 6 -13.44 -21.80 -80.73
C VAL A 6 -12.26 -22.63 -80.25
N LEU A 7 -11.18 -21.92 -79.92
CA LEU A 7 -10.03 -22.41 -79.15
C LEU A 7 -10.50 -22.68 -77.71
N GLY A 8 -10.32 -23.90 -77.22
CA GLY A 8 -10.42 -24.20 -75.78
C GLY A 8 -9.15 -23.76 -75.07
N ALA A 9 -9.21 -22.63 -74.38
CA ALA A 9 -8.14 -22.17 -73.50
C ALA A 9 -8.30 -22.81 -72.11
N VAL A 10 -7.39 -23.70 -71.76
CA VAL A 10 -7.22 -24.21 -70.39
C VAL A 10 -6.50 -23.12 -69.59
N PHE A 11 -7.24 -22.38 -68.75
CA PHE A 11 -6.65 -21.52 -67.72
C PHE A 11 -6.34 -22.38 -66.49
N ALA A 12 -5.09 -22.82 -66.35
CA ALA A 12 -4.57 -23.30 -65.09
C ALA A 12 -4.34 -22.09 -64.16
N LEU A 13 -5.33 -21.79 -63.32
CA LEU A 13 -5.21 -20.79 -62.28
C LEU A 13 -4.38 -21.40 -61.12
N GLY A 14 -3.06 -21.27 -61.21
CA GLY A 14 -2.17 -21.54 -60.09
C GLY A 14 -2.35 -20.48 -59.02
N LEU A 15 -3.24 -20.73 -58.05
CA LEU A 15 -3.27 -19.98 -56.80
C LEU A 15 -2.01 -20.31 -56.00
N LEU A 16 -0.97 -19.48 -56.15
CA LEU A 16 0.07 -19.37 -55.14
C LEU A 16 -0.56 -18.70 -53.90
N THR A 17 -1.03 -19.51 -52.96
CA THR A 17 -1.23 -19.06 -51.59
C THR A 17 0.14 -18.85 -50.96
N ALA A 18 0.66 -17.62 -51.05
CA ALA A 18 1.72 -17.19 -50.16
C ALA A 18 1.12 -17.08 -48.75
N MET A 19 1.20 -18.17 -47.97
CA MET A 19 1.01 -18.10 -46.52
C MET A 19 2.18 -17.27 -45.98
N GLY A 20 1.99 -15.96 -45.86
CA GLY A 20 2.90 -15.14 -45.07
C GLY A 20 2.86 -15.66 -43.64
N ALA A 21 3.94 -16.28 -43.18
CA ALA A 21 4.08 -16.65 -41.78
C ALA A 21 3.94 -15.37 -40.96
N GLN A 22 2.83 -15.26 -40.21
CA GLN A 22 2.62 -14.15 -39.31
C GLN A 22 3.68 -14.27 -38.20
N ALA A 23 4.49 -13.23 -38.01
CA ALA A 23 5.55 -13.25 -37.01
C ALA A 23 4.95 -13.52 -35.62
N GLU A 24 5.54 -14.45 -34.88
CA GLU A 24 5.18 -14.75 -33.49
C GLU A 24 5.34 -13.48 -32.65
N VAL A 25 4.29 -13.07 -31.94
CA VAL A 25 4.32 -11.88 -31.07
C VAL A 25 4.24 -12.30 -29.62
N LEU A 26 5.23 -11.89 -28.83
CA LEU A 26 5.33 -12.15 -27.40
C LEU A 26 5.41 -10.83 -26.61
N TYR A 27 5.25 -10.93 -25.30
CA TYR A 27 5.37 -9.83 -24.36
C TYR A 27 6.66 -9.95 -23.54
N ALA A 28 7.40 -8.84 -23.43
CA ALA A 28 8.51 -8.73 -22.50
C ALA A 28 8.01 -8.91 -21.06
N GLN A 29 8.51 -9.92 -20.36
CA GLN A 29 8.03 -10.29 -19.02
C GLN A 29 8.59 -9.43 -17.90
N ALA A 30 9.54 -8.54 -18.21
CA ALA A 30 10.13 -7.55 -17.31
C ALA A 30 10.74 -6.41 -18.14
N ASN A 31 11.25 -5.37 -17.48
CA ASN A 31 12.11 -4.41 -18.18
C ASN A 31 13.49 -5.04 -18.45
N PHE A 32 13.99 -4.93 -19.68
CA PHE A 32 15.31 -5.42 -20.08
C PHE A 32 16.18 -4.31 -20.62
N LEU A 33 17.49 -4.44 -20.43
CA LEU A 33 18.49 -3.50 -20.94
C LEU A 33 19.35 -4.16 -22.00
N LEU A 34 19.47 -3.50 -23.14
CA LEU A 34 20.25 -3.97 -24.28
C LEU A 34 21.66 -3.38 -24.27
N ASN A 35 22.66 -4.21 -24.52
CA ASN A 35 24.01 -3.76 -24.80
C ASN A 35 24.30 -3.94 -26.29
N LYS A 36 24.43 -2.83 -27.05
CA LYS A 36 24.62 -2.85 -28.52
C LYS A 36 23.59 -3.76 -29.22
N ASN A 37 22.31 -3.55 -28.93
CA ASN A 37 21.17 -4.33 -29.46
C ASN A 37 21.23 -5.83 -29.14
N GLN A 38 21.95 -6.22 -28.08
CA GLN A 38 22.00 -7.59 -27.60
C GLN A 38 21.40 -7.68 -26.19
N LEU A 39 20.47 -8.62 -25.99
CA LEU A 39 20.00 -9.07 -24.69
C LEU A 39 20.66 -10.40 -24.36
N SER A 40 21.45 -10.47 -23.29
CA SER A 40 22.03 -11.75 -22.86
C SER A 40 21.13 -12.45 -21.85
N ALA A 41 21.05 -13.77 -21.91
CA ALA A 41 20.32 -14.59 -20.95
C ALA A 41 20.86 -14.52 -19.50
N VAL A 42 22.05 -13.93 -19.27
CA VAL A 42 22.53 -13.59 -17.92
C VAL A 42 22.00 -12.24 -17.41
N ASN A 43 21.18 -11.55 -18.21
CA ASN A 43 20.44 -10.33 -17.89
C ASN A 43 21.32 -9.22 -17.28
N TYR A 44 22.25 -8.70 -18.09
CA TYR A 44 23.06 -7.55 -17.69
C TYR A 44 22.17 -6.32 -17.41
N ARG A 45 22.39 -5.65 -16.28
CA ARG A 45 21.62 -4.47 -15.83
C ARG A 45 22.38 -3.15 -15.97
N GLY A 46 23.43 -3.14 -16.77
CA GLY A 46 24.19 -1.93 -17.09
C GLY A 46 23.42 -0.99 -18.01
N LYS A 47 24.03 0.14 -18.35
CA LYS A 47 23.39 1.16 -19.22
C LYS A 47 23.16 0.62 -20.63
N GLY A 48 22.00 0.94 -21.20
CA GLY A 48 21.59 0.46 -22.52
C GLY A 48 20.20 0.92 -22.93
N ALA A 49 19.80 0.61 -24.16
CA ALA A 49 18.43 0.82 -24.61
C ALA A 49 17.49 -0.12 -23.84
N ALA A 50 16.34 0.40 -23.39
CA ALA A 50 15.40 -0.37 -22.60
C ALA A 50 14.29 -1.00 -23.47
N ILE A 51 13.94 -2.24 -23.15
CA ILE A 51 12.68 -2.87 -23.55
C ILE A 51 11.77 -2.81 -22.33
N PRO A 52 10.67 -2.04 -22.35
CA PRO A 52 9.80 -1.94 -21.19
C PRO A 52 9.04 -3.25 -20.95
N VAL A 53 8.71 -3.52 -19.70
CA VAL A 53 7.82 -4.64 -19.34
C VAL A 53 6.48 -4.50 -20.06
N GLY A 54 5.97 -5.61 -20.60
CA GLY A 54 4.76 -5.65 -21.41
C GLY A 54 4.94 -5.17 -22.86
N ALA A 55 6.15 -4.78 -23.29
CA ALA A 55 6.38 -4.45 -24.69
C ALA A 55 6.09 -5.66 -25.59
N LYS A 56 5.37 -5.42 -26.70
CA LYS A 56 5.16 -6.44 -27.73
C LYS A 56 6.41 -6.59 -28.59
N VAL A 57 6.85 -7.83 -28.74
CA VAL A 57 8.07 -8.21 -29.44
C VAL A 57 7.71 -9.23 -30.51
N ALA A 58 7.97 -8.89 -31.77
CA ALA A 58 7.90 -9.82 -32.87
C ALA A 58 9.20 -10.65 -32.94
N VAL A 59 9.07 -11.98 -32.96
CA VAL A 59 10.17 -12.90 -33.24
C VAL A 59 10.35 -12.98 -34.75
N LEU A 60 11.52 -12.54 -35.22
CA LEU A 60 11.85 -12.52 -36.65
C LEU A 60 12.48 -13.85 -37.07
N GLU A 61 13.38 -14.39 -36.23
CA GLU A 61 14.14 -15.58 -36.53
C GLU A 61 14.65 -16.27 -35.26
N ARG A 62 14.73 -17.60 -35.30
CA ARG A 62 15.23 -18.43 -34.20
C ARG A 62 16.32 -19.35 -34.73
N ASP A 63 17.53 -19.16 -34.22
CA ASP A 63 18.68 -20.02 -34.47
C ASP A 63 19.09 -20.72 -33.16
N ASN A 64 20.07 -21.63 -33.24
CA ASN A 64 20.57 -22.33 -32.05
C ASN A 64 21.28 -21.37 -31.07
N ASP A 65 21.95 -20.35 -31.60
CA ASP A 65 22.79 -19.43 -30.82
C ASP A 65 22.07 -18.13 -30.42
N GLU A 66 21.07 -17.70 -31.21
CA GLU A 66 20.37 -16.44 -30.98
C GLU A 66 18.91 -16.46 -31.46
N VAL A 67 18.12 -15.53 -30.93
CA VAL A 67 16.77 -15.20 -31.41
C VAL A 67 16.75 -13.75 -31.81
N ARG A 68 16.41 -13.44 -33.07
CA ARG A 68 16.29 -12.08 -33.58
C ARG A 68 14.86 -11.58 -33.40
N CYS A 69 14.74 -10.38 -32.85
CA CYS A 69 13.49 -9.80 -32.38
C CYS A 69 13.36 -8.34 -32.78
N LYS A 70 12.12 -7.86 -32.84
CA LYS A 70 11.79 -6.45 -33.02
C LYS A 70 10.72 -6.01 -32.03
N VAL A 71 10.99 -4.96 -31.27
CA VAL A 71 9.96 -4.29 -30.47
C VAL A 71 9.01 -3.58 -31.43
N ILE A 72 7.72 -3.92 -31.38
CA ILE A 72 6.75 -3.48 -32.39
C ILE A 72 6.59 -1.96 -32.37
N ASP A 73 6.40 -1.36 -31.20
CA ASP A 73 6.05 0.06 -31.07
C ASP A 73 7.21 1.00 -31.42
N SER A 74 8.44 0.64 -31.03
CA SER A 74 9.63 1.47 -31.28
C SER A 74 10.38 1.10 -32.56
N GLY A 75 10.09 -0.06 -33.14
CA GLY A 75 10.84 -0.64 -34.24
C GLY A 75 12.26 -1.11 -33.86
N LEU A 76 12.63 -1.09 -32.57
CA LEU A 76 13.95 -1.48 -32.09
C LEU A 76 14.21 -2.97 -32.34
N GLU A 77 15.22 -3.27 -33.16
CA GLU A 77 15.67 -4.63 -33.40
C GLU A 77 16.79 -5.03 -32.44
N PHE A 78 16.73 -6.26 -31.96
CA PHE A 78 17.72 -6.81 -31.04
C PHE A 78 17.86 -8.32 -31.21
N ARG A 79 18.97 -8.85 -30.70
CA ARG A 79 19.22 -10.30 -30.63
C ARG A 79 19.30 -10.76 -29.18
N PHE A 80 18.56 -11.82 -28.86
CA PHE A 80 18.69 -12.54 -27.60
C PHE A 80 19.74 -13.63 -27.74
N VAL A 81 20.71 -13.67 -26.84
CA VAL A 81 21.80 -14.66 -26.88
C VAL A 81 21.97 -15.37 -25.55
N THR A 82 22.32 -16.65 -25.61
CA THR A 82 22.68 -17.42 -24.42
C THR A 82 24.12 -17.14 -23.96
N HIS A 83 24.47 -17.63 -22.77
CA HIS A 83 25.84 -17.65 -22.27
C HIS A 83 26.21 -19.07 -21.85
N ARG A 84 27.42 -19.51 -22.19
CA ARG A 84 27.88 -20.90 -21.94
C ARG A 84 27.73 -21.37 -20.49
N SER A 85 27.84 -20.44 -19.52
CA SER A 85 27.71 -20.77 -18.09
C SER A 85 26.30 -21.18 -17.66
N LEU A 86 25.29 -21.00 -18.50
CA LEU A 86 23.91 -21.36 -18.17
C LEU A 86 23.56 -22.80 -18.54
N GLY A 87 24.31 -23.43 -19.45
CA GLY A 87 24.12 -24.83 -19.83
C GLY A 87 22.72 -25.19 -20.35
N LYS A 88 21.94 -24.20 -20.80
CA LYS A 88 20.55 -24.38 -21.28
C LYS A 88 20.43 -23.87 -22.73
N PRO A 89 19.58 -24.52 -23.56
CA PRO A 89 19.31 -24.06 -24.92
C PRO A 89 18.73 -22.64 -24.98
N THR A 90 19.05 -21.89 -26.04
CA THR A 90 18.64 -20.49 -26.22
C THR A 90 17.13 -20.32 -26.15
N ASN A 91 16.34 -21.19 -26.82
CA ASN A 91 14.87 -21.10 -26.81
C ASN A 91 14.27 -21.34 -25.41
N VAL A 92 14.88 -22.20 -24.59
CA VAL A 92 14.43 -22.46 -23.21
C VAL A 92 14.65 -21.22 -22.33
N LEU A 93 15.79 -20.55 -22.50
CA LEU A 93 16.09 -19.32 -21.78
C LEU A 93 15.25 -18.15 -22.32
N PHE A 94 15.02 -18.07 -23.62
CA PHE A 94 14.23 -17.01 -24.24
C PHE A 94 12.79 -16.94 -23.66
N ALA A 95 12.17 -18.09 -23.41
CA ALA A 95 10.84 -18.20 -22.82
C ALA A 95 10.73 -17.63 -21.39
N THR A 96 11.85 -17.40 -20.68
CA THR A 96 11.82 -16.74 -19.36
C THR A 96 11.83 -15.21 -19.46
N PHE A 97 12.15 -14.66 -20.63
CA PHE A 97 12.20 -13.22 -20.89
C PHE A 97 10.98 -12.75 -21.68
N PHE A 98 10.49 -13.58 -22.60
CA PHE A 98 9.36 -13.27 -23.48
C PHE A 98 8.35 -14.42 -23.47
N ALA A 99 7.07 -14.10 -23.29
CA ALA A 99 6.00 -15.08 -23.27
C ALA A 99 4.73 -14.53 -23.92
N GLU A 100 3.82 -15.41 -24.35
CA GLU A 100 2.54 -15.02 -24.96
C GLU A 100 1.63 -14.27 -23.96
N GLN A 101 1.79 -14.55 -22.67
CA GLN A 101 0.98 -13.94 -21.62
C GLN A 101 1.45 -12.51 -21.35
N ASP A 102 0.52 -11.56 -21.44
CA ASP A 102 0.75 -10.17 -21.05
C ASP A 102 1.01 -10.10 -19.53
N PRO A 103 2.12 -9.47 -19.07
CA PRO A 103 2.39 -9.30 -17.64
C PRO A 103 1.51 -8.23 -16.97
N ALA A 104 0.64 -7.51 -17.70
CA ALA A 104 -0.23 -6.47 -17.14
C ALA A 104 -1.04 -6.91 -15.90
N PRO A 105 -1.63 -8.13 -15.82
CA PRO A 105 -2.30 -8.59 -14.60
C PRO A 105 -1.36 -8.74 -13.41
N ARG A 106 -0.11 -9.17 -13.65
CA ARG A 106 0.92 -9.29 -12.59
C ARG A 106 1.31 -7.91 -12.06
N ILE A 107 1.42 -6.92 -12.94
CA ILE A 107 1.68 -5.52 -12.55
C ILE A 107 0.50 -4.95 -11.77
N ALA A 108 -0.74 -5.19 -12.22
CA ALA A 108 -1.94 -4.69 -11.57
C ALA A 108 -2.14 -5.23 -10.14
N ALA A 109 -1.60 -6.42 -9.84
CA ALA A 109 -1.62 -7.01 -8.50
C ALA A 109 -0.62 -6.37 -7.51
N LEU A 110 0.29 -5.52 -7.99
CA LEU A 110 1.25 -4.81 -7.14
C LEU A 110 0.61 -3.58 -6.47
N THR A 111 1.24 -3.09 -5.40
CA THR A 111 0.84 -1.82 -4.78
C THR A 111 1.02 -0.63 -5.75
N PRO A 112 0.28 0.48 -5.59
CA PRO A 112 0.41 1.64 -6.49
C PRO A 112 1.85 2.18 -6.61
N GLU A 113 2.60 2.14 -5.51
CA GLU A 113 4.00 2.56 -5.50
C GLU A 113 4.90 1.58 -6.28
N GLU A 114 4.75 0.27 -6.06
CA GLU A 114 5.48 -0.75 -6.84
C GLU A 114 5.15 -0.67 -8.34
N GLN A 115 3.89 -0.40 -8.70
CA GLN A 115 3.50 -0.24 -10.11
C GLN A 115 4.22 0.94 -10.77
N LYS A 116 4.36 2.07 -10.07
CA LYS A 116 5.10 3.24 -10.55
C LYS A 116 6.56 2.90 -10.77
N GLN A 117 7.20 2.24 -9.81
CA GLN A 117 8.61 1.85 -9.86
C GLN A 117 8.88 0.82 -10.97
N VAL A 118 8.01 -0.18 -11.13
CA VAL A 118 8.08 -1.17 -12.22
C VAL A 118 7.99 -0.49 -13.58
N ARG A 119 7.07 0.45 -13.77
CA ARG A 119 6.95 1.21 -15.04
C ARG A 119 8.18 2.09 -15.30
N ALA A 120 8.81 2.62 -14.25
CA ALA A 120 10.06 3.38 -14.36
C ALA A 120 11.28 2.48 -14.63
N GLY A 121 11.19 1.17 -14.33
CA GLY A 121 12.33 0.26 -14.43
C GLY A 121 13.37 0.47 -13.34
N GLU A 122 12.97 1.07 -12.21
CA GLU A 122 13.85 1.45 -11.09
C GLU A 122 13.63 0.52 -9.90
N LEU A 123 14.71 -0.13 -9.44
CA LEU A 123 14.68 -0.92 -8.21
C LEU A 123 14.65 0.03 -7.00
N ALA A 124 13.80 -0.27 -6.03
CA ALA A 124 13.65 0.52 -4.82
C ALA A 124 13.50 -0.35 -3.57
N ARG A 125 13.83 0.22 -2.41
CA ARG A 125 13.57 -0.40 -1.10
C ARG A 125 12.07 -0.58 -0.88
N GLY A 126 11.70 -1.64 -0.17
CA GLY A 126 10.30 -1.99 0.10
C GLY A 126 9.60 -2.75 -1.04
N MET A 127 10.22 -2.88 -2.21
CA MET A 127 9.69 -3.70 -3.30
C MET A 127 9.55 -5.16 -2.88
N SER A 128 8.48 -5.83 -3.31
CA SER A 128 8.36 -7.28 -3.25
C SER A 128 9.28 -7.98 -4.27
N ARG A 129 9.56 -9.27 -4.04
CA ARG A 129 10.25 -10.14 -5.01
C ARG A 129 9.60 -10.10 -6.41
N GLU A 130 8.28 -10.08 -6.48
CA GLU A 130 7.54 -10.01 -7.75
C GLU A 130 7.78 -8.66 -8.45
N ALA A 131 7.70 -7.55 -7.71
CA ALA A 131 8.03 -6.23 -8.24
C ALA A 131 9.48 -6.16 -8.74
N VAL A 132 10.45 -6.79 -8.04
CA VAL A 132 11.84 -6.86 -8.51
C VAL A 132 11.96 -7.67 -9.80
N LEU A 133 11.27 -8.80 -9.94
CA LEU A 133 11.28 -9.59 -11.18
C LEU A 133 10.68 -8.83 -12.36
N LEU A 134 9.58 -8.11 -12.17
CA LEU A 134 8.97 -7.28 -13.22
C LEU A 134 9.86 -6.06 -13.57
N THR A 135 10.59 -5.53 -12.60
CA THR A 135 11.46 -4.37 -12.77
C THR A 135 12.78 -4.72 -13.45
N ALA A 136 13.47 -5.75 -12.97
CA ALA A 136 14.84 -6.09 -13.38
C ALA A 136 14.95 -7.40 -14.16
N GLY A 137 13.88 -8.18 -14.27
CA GLY A 137 13.90 -9.51 -14.87
C GLY A 137 14.50 -10.58 -13.95
N PRO A 138 14.56 -11.83 -14.43
CA PRO A 138 15.14 -12.93 -13.67
C PRO A 138 16.64 -12.71 -13.47
N PRO A 139 17.18 -12.93 -12.25
CA PRO A 139 18.62 -12.97 -12.05
C PRO A 139 19.22 -14.23 -12.70
N PRO A 140 20.50 -14.21 -13.07
CA PRO A 140 21.20 -15.36 -13.63
C PRO A 140 21.20 -16.54 -12.64
N PRO A 141 20.70 -17.74 -13.04
CA PRO A 141 20.57 -18.90 -12.13
C PRO A 141 21.86 -19.34 -11.44
N HIS A 142 23.01 -19.17 -12.09
CA HIS A 142 24.32 -19.53 -11.53
C HIS A 142 24.83 -18.55 -10.47
N LYS A 143 24.21 -17.37 -10.32
CA LYS A 143 24.50 -16.42 -9.22
C LYS A 143 23.37 -16.36 -8.20
N THR A 144 22.15 -16.67 -8.63
CA THR A 144 20.96 -16.75 -7.78
C THR A 144 20.28 -18.10 -7.99
N PRO A 145 20.71 -19.15 -7.27
CA PRO A 145 20.19 -20.50 -7.47
C PRO A 145 18.70 -20.67 -7.11
N SER A 146 18.18 -19.80 -6.23
CA SER A 146 16.80 -19.82 -5.77
C SER A 146 16.25 -18.40 -5.68
N LEU A 147 15.05 -18.19 -6.21
CA LEU A 147 14.30 -16.94 -6.06
C LEU A 147 13.71 -16.78 -4.64
N GLN A 148 13.73 -17.83 -3.82
CA GLN A 148 13.35 -17.78 -2.41
C GLN A 148 14.50 -17.30 -1.53
N ALA A 149 15.72 -17.20 -2.06
CA ALA A 149 16.85 -16.68 -1.32
C ALA A 149 16.63 -15.20 -0.93
N ASN A 150 17.24 -14.81 0.19
CA ASN A 150 17.21 -13.42 0.67
C ASN A 150 18.18 -12.51 -0.09
N ILE A 151 19.07 -13.07 -0.91
CA ILE A 151 20.00 -12.28 -1.72
C ILE A 151 19.90 -12.76 -3.16
N TRP A 152 19.54 -11.86 -4.06
CA TRP A 152 19.60 -12.07 -5.49
C TRP A 152 20.77 -11.30 -6.05
N ARG A 153 21.65 -11.98 -6.78
CA ARG A 153 22.82 -11.36 -7.40
C ARG A 153 22.60 -11.23 -8.90
N TYR A 154 22.73 -10.00 -9.39
CA TYR A 154 22.60 -9.62 -10.79
C TYR A 154 23.96 -9.24 -11.37
N TRP A 155 24.13 -9.42 -12.68
CA TRP A 155 25.26 -8.83 -13.40
C TRP A 155 24.94 -7.38 -13.75
N ASN A 156 25.78 -6.44 -13.33
CA ASN A 156 25.71 -5.07 -13.85
C ASN A 156 26.42 -5.00 -15.21
N SER A 157 27.60 -5.62 -15.29
CA SER A 157 28.37 -5.73 -16.53
C SER A 157 29.09 -7.08 -16.57
N LYS A 158 29.88 -7.33 -17.61
CA LYS A 158 30.76 -8.51 -17.63
C LYS A 158 31.87 -8.48 -16.55
N PHE A 159 32.06 -7.35 -15.89
CA PHE A 159 33.11 -7.13 -14.89
C PHE A 159 32.57 -6.88 -13.48
N SER A 160 31.26 -6.71 -13.32
CA SER A 160 30.69 -6.31 -12.03
C SER A 160 29.30 -6.89 -11.82
N THR A 161 29.00 -7.18 -10.56
CA THR A 161 27.70 -7.61 -10.06
C THR A 161 27.17 -6.61 -9.05
N PHE A 162 25.87 -6.67 -8.79
CA PHE A 162 25.27 -6.03 -7.63
C PHE A 162 24.25 -7.01 -7.01
N GLU A 163 23.86 -6.74 -5.78
CA GLU A 163 22.94 -7.59 -5.02
C GLU A 163 21.64 -6.86 -4.73
N VAL A 164 20.55 -7.60 -4.67
CA VAL A 164 19.28 -7.16 -4.11
C VAL A 164 19.01 -8.04 -2.91
N GLU A 165 18.98 -7.44 -1.73
CA GLU A 165 18.77 -8.14 -0.46
C GLU A 165 17.33 -7.92 0.01
N PHE A 166 16.73 -8.99 0.54
CA PHE A 166 15.35 -9.03 1.01
C PHE A 166 15.30 -9.29 2.52
N SER A 167 14.34 -8.65 3.19
CA SER A 167 13.96 -8.97 4.56
C SER A 167 13.34 -10.37 4.68
N PRO A 168 13.17 -10.91 5.90
CA PRO A 168 12.42 -12.15 6.11
C PRO A 168 10.99 -12.11 5.54
N GLU A 169 10.36 -10.93 5.52
CA GLU A 169 9.02 -10.69 4.96
C GLU A 169 9.04 -10.57 3.43
N GLY A 170 10.22 -10.64 2.81
CA GLY A 170 10.39 -10.65 1.35
C GLY A 170 10.34 -9.29 0.69
N LYS A 171 10.69 -8.23 1.43
CA LYS A 171 10.79 -6.86 0.92
C LYS A 171 12.24 -6.44 0.73
N VAL A 172 12.55 -5.69 -0.32
CA VAL A 172 13.92 -5.22 -0.58
C VAL A 172 14.40 -4.31 0.55
N VAL A 173 15.53 -4.63 1.15
CA VAL A 173 16.19 -3.85 2.21
C VAL A 173 17.47 -3.17 1.74
N ARG A 174 18.14 -3.70 0.72
CA ARG A 174 19.39 -3.15 0.16
C ARG A 174 19.54 -3.47 -1.33
N ILE A 175 20.10 -2.53 -2.09
CA ILE A 175 20.45 -2.68 -3.50
C ILE A 175 21.91 -2.27 -3.70
N GLY A 176 22.73 -3.14 -4.28
CA GLY A 176 24.15 -2.91 -4.54
C GLY A 176 24.96 -2.53 -3.29
N ASP A 177 25.95 -1.65 -3.48
CA ASP A 177 26.81 -1.11 -2.42
C ASP A 177 26.19 0.12 -1.74
N GLU A 178 24.86 0.33 -1.88
CA GLU A 178 24.19 1.39 -1.14
C GLU A 178 24.53 1.25 0.35
N PRO A 179 24.93 2.36 1.01
CA PRO A 179 25.14 2.33 2.45
C PRO A 179 23.89 1.75 3.09
N VAL A 180 24.08 0.89 4.10
CA VAL A 180 22.99 0.41 4.93
C VAL A 180 22.39 1.65 5.60
N ALA A 181 21.41 2.29 4.95
CA ALA A 181 20.56 3.24 5.63
C ALA A 181 19.98 2.45 6.81
N ALA A 182 20.18 2.98 8.01
CA ALA A 182 19.74 2.38 9.25
C ALA A 182 18.35 1.77 9.01
N PRO A 183 18.09 0.53 9.47
CA PRO A 183 16.78 -0.08 9.29
C PRO A 183 15.75 0.98 9.66
N ALA A 184 14.85 1.29 8.71
CA ALA A 184 13.74 2.17 9.02
C ALA A 184 13.16 1.61 10.33
N PRO A 185 13.06 2.43 11.39
CA PRO A 185 12.64 1.91 12.68
C PRO A 185 11.35 1.14 12.42
N VAL A 186 11.29 -0.10 12.90
CA VAL A 186 10.01 -0.81 12.98
C VAL A 186 9.14 0.14 13.80
N VAL A 187 8.27 0.89 13.13
CA VAL A 187 7.36 1.81 13.81
C VAL A 187 6.38 0.87 14.48
N GLU A 188 6.71 0.52 15.72
CA GLU A 188 5.89 -0.34 16.54
C GLU A 188 4.55 0.36 16.69
N LYS A 189 3.53 -0.21 16.05
CA LYS A 189 2.20 0.36 16.04
C LYS A 189 1.72 0.45 17.47
N THR A 190 1.58 1.68 17.95
CA THR A 190 1.11 1.92 19.31
C THR A 190 -0.40 2.08 19.27
N TYR A 191 -1.10 1.23 20.02
CA TYR A 191 -2.56 1.25 20.12
C TYR A 191 -3.03 1.85 21.44
N TYR A 192 -4.17 2.52 21.39
CA TYR A 192 -4.87 3.07 22.54
C TYR A 192 -6.38 2.78 22.43
N HIS A 193 -7.10 3.00 23.51
CA HIS A 193 -8.52 2.74 23.68
C HIS A 193 -9.22 3.99 24.21
N ALA A 194 -10.30 4.41 23.53
CA ALA A 194 -11.07 5.58 23.94
C ALA A 194 -11.60 5.42 25.39
N THR A 195 -11.35 6.41 26.25
CA THR A 195 -11.77 6.40 27.67
C THR A 195 -13.19 6.93 27.88
N ALA A 196 -13.82 7.40 26.81
CA ALA A 196 -15.18 7.95 26.72
C ALA A 196 -15.66 7.87 25.27
N ASN A 197 -16.91 8.22 25.00
CA ASN A 197 -17.29 8.59 23.65
C ASN A 197 -16.70 9.95 23.29
N PHE A 198 -16.10 10.04 22.11
CA PHE A 198 -15.57 11.29 21.58
C PHE A 198 -16.29 11.68 20.31
N HIS A 199 -16.89 12.86 20.34
CA HIS A 199 -17.52 13.45 19.18
C HIS A 199 -16.49 14.06 18.25
N PHE A 200 -16.74 13.94 16.95
CA PHE A 200 -15.92 14.57 15.93
C PHE A 200 -16.77 15.26 14.86
N ASP A 201 -16.18 16.27 14.23
CA ASP A 201 -16.76 17.00 13.09
C ASP A 201 -15.64 17.18 12.07
N ASP A 202 -15.93 16.89 10.80
CA ASP A 202 -14.96 17.00 9.69
C ASP A 202 -13.59 16.36 9.97
N GLY A 203 -13.59 15.19 10.61
CA GLY A 203 -12.37 14.44 10.94
C GLY A 203 -11.62 14.92 12.20
N THR A 204 -12.13 15.93 12.89
CA THR A 204 -11.48 16.52 14.07
C THR A 204 -12.20 16.16 15.37
N VAL A 205 -11.47 15.58 16.32
CA VAL A 205 -11.84 15.45 17.73
C VAL A 205 -11.21 16.62 18.48
N SER A 206 -12.02 17.52 19.04
CA SER A 206 -11.49 18.58 19.88
C SER A 206 -11.20 18.06 21.29
N TRP A 207 -10.12 18.53 21.93
CA TRP A 207 -9.83 18.28 23.34
C TRP A 207 -10.97 18.67 24.31
N VAL A 208 -11.88 19.55 23.87
CA VAL A 208 -13.08 19.97 24.61
C VAL A 208 -14.21 18.94 24.52
N ASN A 209 -14.18 18.05 23.52
CA ASN A 209 -15.25 17.11 23.16
C ASN A 209 -16.61 17.79 22.96
N TYR A 210 -16.73 18.64 21.93
CA TYR A 210 -18.03 19.26 21.61
C TYR A 210 -19.06 18.17 21.31
N LEU A 211 -20.16 18.13 22.04
CA LEU A 211 -21.21 17.09 21.94
C LEU A 211 -22.06 17.24 20.66
N LYS A 212 -21.41 17.17 19.49
CA LYS A 212 -21.97 17.36 18.16
C LYS A 212 -21.24 16.44 17.17
N GLY A 213 -22.01 15.86 16.26
CA GLY A 213 -21.47 15.02 15.18
C GLY A 213 -21.34 13.57 15.60
N PRO A 214 -20.78 12.72 14.71
CA PRO A 214 -20.58 11.30 14.99
C PRO A 214 -19.66 11.07 16.18
N ILE A 215 -19.70 9.86 16.74
CA ILE A 215 -18.88 9.47 17.89
C ILE A 215 -17.86 8.40 17.52
N ILE A 216 -16.70 8.49 18.17
CA ILE A 216 -15.83 7.35 18.46
C ILE A 216 -16.39 6.72 19.74
N PRO A 217 -16.84 5.46 19.72
CA PRO A 217 -17.44 4.84 20.89
C PRO A 217 -16.40 4.55 21.98
N PHE A 218 -16.85 4.48 23.22
CA PHE A 218 -16.05 4.04 24.36
C PHE A 218 -15.34 2.72 24.07
N ASN A 219 -14.09 2.61 24.53
CA ASN A 219 -13.16 1.50 24.28
C ASN A 219 -12.77 1.25 22.81
N ALA A 220 -13.18 2.10 21.86
CA ALA A 220 -12.73 1.98 20.48
C ALA A 220 -11.20 1.98 20.41
N LYS A 221 -10.66 0.97 19.72
CA LYS A 221 -9.22 0.82 19.52
C LYS A 221 -8.74 1.76 18.43
N VAL A 222 -7.67 2.50 18.70
CA VAL A 222 -7.06 3.47 17.78
C VAL A 222 -5.57 3.20 17.60
N GLU A 223 -5.06 3.40 16.38
CA GLU A 223 -3.63 3.38 16.03
C GLU A 223 -3.13 4.82 15.90
N VAL A 224 -2.10 5.21 16.64
CA VAL A 224 -1.48 6.54 16.49
C VAL A 224 -0.62 6.57 15.24
N LEU A 225 -0.89 7.54 14.35
CA LEU A 225 -0.19 7.71 13.07
C LEU A 225 0.89 8.78 13.14
N ASP A 226 0.58 9.92 13.78
CA ASP A 226 1.49 11.06 13.87
C ASP A 226 1.26 11.87 15.15
N LYS A 227 2.34 12.43 15.70
CA LYS A 227 2.32 13.21 16.94
C LYS A 227 2.86 14.60 16.67
N GLY A 228 1.96 15.57 16.53
CA GLY A 228 2.28 16.98 16.41
C GLY A 228 2.20 17.72 17.75
N SER A 229 2.67 18.97 17.75
CA SER A 229 2.60 19.84 18.93
C SER A 229 1.17 20.30 19.26
N SER A 230 0.30 20.47 18.26
CA SER A 230 -1.09 20.90 18.42
C SER A 230 -2.13 19.83 18.05
N SER A 231 -1.70 18.70 17.49
CA SER A 231 -2.61 17.61 17.15
C SER A 231 -1.96 16.23 17.21
N VAL A 232 -2.78 15.19 17.40
CA VAL A 232 -2.38 13.79 17.24
C VAL A 232 -3.26 13.18 16.15
N LYS A 233 -2.66 12.65 15.09
CA LYS A 233 -3.40 11.91 14.05
C LYS A 233 -3.46 10.44 14.42
N PHE A 234 -4.63 9.86 14.28
CA PHE A 234 -4.85 8.45 14.61
C PHE A 234 -5.88 7.83 13.67
N LYS A 235 -5.87 6.51 13.60
CA LYS A 235 -6.82 5.70 12.86
C LYS A 235 -7.68 4.89 13.82
N VAL A 236 -9.00 4.97 13.68
CA VAL A 236 -9.93 4.06 14.36
C VAL A 236 -9.81 2.69 13.69
N VAL A 237 -9.42 1.67 14.44
CA VAL A 237 -9.05 0.35 13.88
C VAL A 237 -10.24 -0.32 13.19
N ASP A 238 -11.41 -0.31 13.84
CA ASP A 238 -12.59 -1.05 13.36
C ASP A 238 -13.20 -0.44 12.09
N THR A 239 -13.26 0.90 12.01
CA THR A 239 -13.88 1.60 10.87
C THR A 239 -12.86 2.00 9.81
N GLY A 240 -11.58 2.03 10.16
CA GLY A 240 -10.51 2.54 9.33
C GLY A 240 -10.47 4.07 9.18
N ALA A 241 -11.36 4.81 9.86
CA ALA A 241 -11.42 6.26 9.78
C ALA A 241 -10.15 6.90 10.37
N GLU A 242 -9.55 7.84 9.64
CA GLU A 242 -8.42 8.65 10.13
C GLU A 242 -8.92 9.99 10.65
N LEU A 243 -8.54 10.32 11.88
CA LEU A 243 -9.03 11.48 12.62
C LEU A 243 -7.85 12.23 13.25
N SER A 244 -8.09 13.48 13.62
CA SER A 244 -7.13 14.36 14.29
C SER A 244 -7.67 14.78 15.66
N PHE A 245 -6.95 14.45 16.73
CA PHE A 245 -7.21 15.00 18.06
C PHE A 245 -6.52 16.36 18.15
N GLU A 246 -7.29 17.44 18.26
CA GLU A 246 -6.76 18.81 18.24
C GLU A 246 -6.82 19.48 19.61
N ASN A 247 -5.73 20.14 19.95
CA ASN A 247 -5.54 20.92 21.15
C ASN A 247 -5.31 22.40 20.81
N ASP A 248 -5.69 23.28 21.72
CA ASP A 248 -5.41 24.71 21.64
C ASP A 248 -4.91 25.26 23.00
N SER A 249 -4.49 26.52 23.00
CA SER A 249 -3.86 27.15 24.17
C SER A 249 -4.73 27.20 25.42
N ARG A 250 -6.07 27.10 25.29
CA ARG A 250 -7.00 27.16 26.43
C ARG A 250 -6.91 25.92 27.33
N SER A 251 -6.35 24.81 26.84
CA SER A 251 -6.18 23.61 27.66
C SER A 251 -5.10 23.77 28.73
N GLY A 252 -4.13 24.66 28.51
CA GLY A 252 -2.96 24.81 29.37
C GLY A 252 -2.12 23.52 29.50
N SER A 253 -2.28 22.55 28.60
CA SER A 253 -1.62 21.25 28.68
C SER A 253 -1.01 20.82 27.34
N ASP A 254 -0.05 19.90 27.44
CA ASP A 254 0.55 19.25 26.29
C ASP A 254 -0.48 18.38 25.55
N THR A 255 -0.45 18.44 24.21
CA THR A 255 -1.40 17.74 23.34
C THR A 255 -1.33 16.23 23.50
N TRP A 256 -0.12 15.68 23.60
CA TRP A 256 0.06 14.25 23.76
C TRP A 256 -0.45 13.77 25.12
N LYS A 257 -0.21 14.55 26.18
CA LYS A 257 -0.77 14.27 27.51
C LYS A 257 -2.31 14.27 27.52
N LEU A 258 -2.95 15.22 26.83
CA LEU A 258 -4.41 15.25 26.69
C LEU A 258 -4.93 14.06 25.89
N PHE A 259 -4.24 13.71 24.80
CA PHE A 259 -4.56 12.53 24.02
C PHE A 259 -4.49 11.27 24.89
N GLN A 260 -3.45 11.09 25.70
CA GLN A 260 -3.34 9.92 26.59
C GLN A 260 -4.41 9.87 27.70
N ALA A 261 -4.98 11.02 28.08
CA ALA A 261 -6.13 11.05 29.00
C ALA A 261 -7.44 10.67 28.28
N ALA A 262 -7.58 11.02 27.01
CA ALA A 262 -8.72 10.67 26.17
C ALA A 262 -8.65 9.23 25.63
N PHE A 263 -7.44 8.71 25.39
CA PHE A 263 -7.17 7.40 24.82
C PHE A 263 -6.10 6.70 25.66
N ALA A 264 -6.51 5.71 26.46
CA ALA A 264 -5.63 4.98 27.37
C ALA A 264 -4.95 3.80 26.65
N GLN A 265 -3.77 3.38 27.10
CA GLN A 265 -3.09 2.25 26.47
C GLN A 265 -3.75 0.92 26.84
N GLU A 266 -4.36 0.87 28.02
CA GLU A 266 -5.08 -0.29 28.53
C GLU A 266 -6.48 -0.39 27.90
N ASP A 267 -6.96 -1.62 27.73
CA ASP A 267 -8.35 -1.87 27.37
C ASP A 267 -9.29 -1.40 28.51
N GLN A 268 -10.40 -0.76 28.13
CA GLN A 268 -11.35 -0.13 29.05
C GLN A 268 -12.66 -0.92 29.21
N ALA A 269 -12.84 -2.06 28.53
CA ALA A 269 -14.12 -2.79 28.47
C ALA A 269 -14.65 -3.17 29.85
N ALA A 270 -13.77 -3.59 30.77
CA ALA A 270 -14.13 -3.97 32.13
C ALA A 270 -14.84 -2.84 32.90
N LYS A 271 -14.51 -1.57 32.61
CA LYS A 271 -15.16 -0.42 33.26
C LYS A 271 -16.59 -0.23 32.77
N LEU A 272 -16.85 -0.47 31.49
CA LEU A 272 -18.20 -0.43 30.94
C LEU A 272 -19.06 -1.54 31.57
N GLU A 273 -18.53 -2.76 31.68
CA GLU A 273 -19.24 -3.90 32.28
C GLU A 273 -19.61 -3.70 33.76
N ALA A 274 -18.82 -2.90 34.50
CA ALA A 274 -19.09 -2.57 35.89
C ALA A 274 -20.31 -1.64 36.09
N LEU A 275 -20.76 -0.94 35.06
CA LEU A 275 -21.93 -0.06 35.13
C LEU A 275 -23.24 -0.87 35.23
N SER A 276 -24.33 -0.21 35.65
CA SER A 276 -25.66 -0.82 35.58
C SER A 276 -26.07 -1.07 34.11
N PRO A 277 -26.94 -2.06 33.82
CA PRO A 277 -27.42 -2.29 32.46
C PRO A 277 -28.09 -1.07 31.81
N ASP A 278 -28.73 -0.21 32.62
CA ASP A 278 -29.35 1.03 32.15
C ASP A 278 -28.29 2.09 31.80
N ASP A 279 -27.29 2.29 32.66
CA ASP A 279 -26.17 3.20 32.39
C ASP A 279 -25.38 2.75 31.15
N ARG A 280 -25.09 1.45 30.99
CA ARG A 280 -24.38 0.94 29.81
C ARG A 280 -25.10 1.28 28.50
N ARG A 281 -26.43 1.14 28.48
CA ARG A 281 -27.25 1.51 27.31
C ARG A 281 -27.13 2.99 26.99
N LYS A 282 -27.20 3.86 28.00
CA LYS A 282 -27.10 5.32 27.84
C LYS A 282 -25.70 5.76 27.40
N VAL A 283 -24.67 5.14 27.97
CA VAL A 283 -23.28 5.32 27.53
C VAL A 283 -23.10 4.93 26.07
N ALA A 284 -23.61 3.77 25.65
CA ALA A 284 -23.53 3.35 24.25
C ALA A 284 -24.25 4.32 23.29
N ALA A 285 -25.31 4.98 23.75
CA ALA A 285 -26.04 6.00 22.98
C ALA A 285 -25.41 7.41 23.05
N SER A 286 -24.38 7.63 23.87
CA SER A 286 -23.83 8.96 24.19
C SER A 286 -24.89 9.90 24.82
N GLU A 287 -25.74 9.35 25.68
CA GLU A 287 -26.83 10.07 26.35
C GLU A 287 -26.55 10.24 27.84
N VAL A 288 -26.96 11.39 28.39
CA VAL A 288 -26.94 11.65 29.83
C VAL A 288 -28.34 11.98 30.30
N GLU A 289 -28.81 11.23 31.30
CA GLU A 289 -30.15 11.33 31.87
C GLU A 289 -30.11 11.41 33.41
N PRO A 290 -31.17 11.92 34.06
CA PRO A 290 -31.32 11.84 35.51
C PRO A 290 -31.17 10.40 36.03
N GLY A 291 -30.48 10.25 37.16
CA GLY A 291 -30.19 8.97 37.80
C GLY A 291 -28.87 8.32 37.39
N MET A 292 -28.21 8.79 36.32
CA MET A 292 -26.90 8.27 35.92
C MET A 292 -25.80 8.60 36.95
N SER A 293 -24.81 7.72 37.06
CA SER A 293 -23.62 7.96 37.88
C SER A 293 -22.63 8.92 37.20
N ARG A 294 -21.77 9.59 37.99
CA ARG A 294 -20.65 10.39 37.47
C ARG A 294 -19.76 9.64 36.50
N GLU A 295 -19.49 8.36 36.79
CA GLU A 295 -18.67 7.52 35.95
C GLU A 295 -19.36 7.27 34.61
N ALA A 296 -20.64 6.92 34.61
CA ALA A 296 -21.42 6.75 33.38
C ALA A 296 -21.47 8.04 32.55
N VAL A 297 -21.64 9.21 33.19
CA VAL A 297 -21.60 10.51 32.51
C VAL A 297 -20.24 10.75 31.84
N ARG A 298 -19.13 10.42 32.52
CA ARG A 298 -17.79 10.56 31.94
C ARG A 298 -17.52 9.59 30.79
N MET A 299 -18.08 8.39 30.83
CA MET A 299 -17.97 7.46 29.70
C MET A 299 -18.84 7.92 28.53
N ALA A 300 -20.03 8.46 28.80
CA ALA A 300 -20.95 8.93 27.77
C ALA A 300 -20.46 10.20 27.07
N TRP A 301 -20.02 11.23 27.81
CA TRP A 301 -19.69 12.57 27.26
C TRP A 301 -18.23 12.98 27.43
N GLY A 302 -17.40 12.13 28.03
CA GLY A 302 -16.02 12.46 28.33
C GLY A 302 -15.85 13.23 29.64
N PRO A 303 -14.59 13.48 30.05
CA PRO A 303 -14.30 14.38 31.15
C PRO A 303 -14.73 15.82 30.77
N PRO A 304 -15.43 16.54 31.66
CA PRO A 304 -15.74 17.93 31.39
C PRO A 304 -14.44 18.76 31.32
N PRO A 305 -14.36 19.79 30.46
CA PRO A 305 -13.16 20.60 30.33
C PRO A 305 -12.80 21.28 31.66
N ALA A 306 -11.53 21.17 32.07
CA ALA A 306 -11.08 21.63 33.39
C ALA A 306 -11.28 23.14 33.64
N HIS A 307 -11.23 23.96 32.58
CA HIS A 307 -11.47 25.41 32.69
C HIS A 307 -12.93 25.77 32.97
N GLU A 308 -13.87 24.87 32.70
CA GLU A 308 -15.31 25.04 33.02
C GLU A 308 -15.71 24.25 34.27
N THR A 309 -15.03 23.12 34.52
CA THR A 309 -15.28 22.22 35.65
C THR A 309 -13.95 21.92 36.36
N PRO A 310 -13.53 22.76 37.32
CA PRO A 310 -12.22 22.62 37.97
C PRO A 310 -12.06 21.33 38.79
N SER A 311 -13.16 20.70 39.19
CA SER A 311 -13.15 19.47 40.00
C SER A 311 -14.28 18.53 39.61
N PHE A 312 -13.97 17.24 39.48
CA PHE A 312 -14.98 16.20 39.27
C PHE A 312 -15.89 15.98 40.48
N HIS A 313 -15.54 16.48 41.66
CA HIS A 313 -16.43 16.46 42.84
C HIS A 313 -17.44 17.62 42.86
N SER A 314 -17.37 18.53 41.88
CA SER A 314 -18.35 19.61 41.77
C SER A 314 -19.76 19.04 41.61
N SER A 315 -20.73 19.66 42.30
CA SER A 315 -22.15 19.35 42.12
C SER A 315 -22.69 19.78 40.76
N THR A 316 -21.88 20.48 39.95
CA THR A 316 -22.23 20.84 38.57
C THR A 316 -21.03 20.65 37.66
N TRP A 317 -21.22 19.90 36.57
CA TRP A 317 -20.27 19.79 35.47
C TRP A 317 -20.81 20.53 34.25
N THR A 318 -19.94 21.26 33.56
CA THR A 318 -20.29 22.04 32.38
C THR A 318 -19.59 21.46 31.15
N TYR A 319 -20.37 21.18 30.12
CA TYR A 319 -19.94 20.66 28.82
C TYR A 319 -20.29 21.65 27.71
N TRP A 320 -19.68 21.47 26.55
CA TRP A 320 -19.97 22.26 25.35
C TRP A 320 -20.72 21.40 24.33
N LYS A 321 -21.92 21.81 23.92
CA LYS A 321 -22.63 21.22 22.76
C LYS A 321 -22.08 21.76 21.44
N SER A 322 -21.60 23.00 21.45
CA SER A 322 -20.97 23.68 20.31
C SER A 322 -20.00 24.74 20.84
N LYS A 323 -19.35 25.50 19.95
CA LYS A 323 -18.48 26.63 20.36
C LYS A 323 -19.22 27.76 21.10
N VAL A 324 -20.55 27.80 21.06
CA VAL A 324 -21.38 28.86 21.65
C VAL A 324 -22.46 28.34 22.60
N THR A 325 -22.68 27.03 22.66
CA THR A 325 -23.75 26.42 23.46
C THR A 325 -23.14 25.49 24.50
N LYS A 326 -23.51 25.72 25.76
CA LYS A 326 -23.12 24.88 26.90
C LYS A 326 -24.30 24.03 27.37
N VAL A 327 -24.01 22.97 28.10
CA VAL A 327 -24.96 22.19 28.87
C VAL A 327 -24.37 21.89 30.23
N ARG A 328 -25.19 21.94 31.28
CA ARG A 328 -24.77 21.68 32.65
C ARG A 328 -25.44 20.42 33.17
N VAL A 329 -24.64 19.55 33.77
CA VAL A 329 -25.11 18.35 34.47
C VAL A 329 -25.00 18.63 35.97
N LYS A 330 -26.13 18.65 36.67
CA LYS A 330 -26.19 18.84 38.12
C LYS A 330 -26.29 17.49 38.81
N PHE A 331 -25.55 17.32 39.89
CA PHE A 331 -25.52 16.11 40.71
C PHE A 331 -26.25 16.33 42.03
N GLY A 332 -27.08 15.36 42.41
CA GLY A 332 -27.79 15.31 43.68
C GLY A 332 -26.91 14.91 44.86
N LYS A 333 -27.51 14.83 46.05
CA LYS A 333 -26.81 14.39 47.28
C LYS A 333 -26.43 12.89 47.26
N ASP A 334 -27.10 12.11 46.41
CA ASP A 334 -26.85 10.70 46.14
C ASP A 334 -25.77 10.47 45.08
N ASP A 335 -25.09 11.54 44.65
CA ASP A 335 -24.04 11.57 43.63
C ASP A 335 -24.47 11.12 42.22
N LYS A 336 -25.78 11.17 41.97
CA LYS A 336 -26.38 10.89 40.66
C LYS A 336 -26.81 12.16 39.95
N VAL A 337 -26.97 12.09 38.64
CA VAL A 337 -27.51 13.21 37.84
C VAL A 337 -28.91 13.56 38.34
N ALA A 338 -29.11 14.79 38.80
CA ALA A 338 -30.39 15.32 39.23
C ALA A 338 -31.09 16.08 38.11
N ALA A 339 -30.33 16.83 37.29
CA ALA A 339 -30.86 17.63 36.19
C ALA A 339 -29.80 17.89 35.11
N ILE A 340 -30.28 18.14 33.88
CA ILE A 340 -29.48 18.58 32.74
C ILE A 340 -30.10 19.89 32.22
N GLU A 341 -29.33 20.96 32.14
CA GLU A 341 -29.79 22.33 31.85
C GLU A 341 -28.98 23.02 30.75
#